data_AF-A0A955N5V0-F1
#
_entry.id   AF-A0A955N5V0-F1
#
_cell.length_a   1.000
_cell.length_b   1.000
_cell.length_c   1.000
_cell.angle_alpha   90.00
_cell.angle_beta   90.00
_cell.angle_gamma   90.00
#
_symmetry.space_group_name_H-M   'P 1'
#
loop_
_entity.id
_entity.type
_entity.pdbx_description
1 polymer ?
#
loop_
_entity_poly.entity_id
_entity_poly.type
_entity_poly.pdbx_seq_one_letter_code
_entity_poly.pdbx_strand_id
1 'polypeptide(L)'
;VVLILLSASQEITGPAQLDLLPEVSRLNGQQTEHQATVELGVLDINSGKLLLRAQGRSHATLEQLDFPLASNRYPRVRGSAMTNPIYPQEEKAVETLRIVAMDEALDQAAMKLAQRWPGGIGAPIDSIPTQAGMDS
;
A
#
# COMPACT_ATOMS: atom_id res chain seq x y z
N VAL A 1 1.96 -3.07 26.03
CA VAL A 1 2.64 -2.76 24.75
C VAL A 1 1.87 -1.69 23.98
N VAL A 2 2.52 -1.00 23.05
CA VAL A 2 1.90 -0.03 22.13
C VAL A 2 2.20 -0.47 20.70
N LEU A 3 1.22 -0.33 19.80
CA LEU A 3 1.41 -0.49 18.36
C LEU A 3 1.81 0.86 17.77
N ILE A 4 2.93 0.88 17.05
CA ILE A 4 3.43 2.04 16.31
C ILE A 4 3.20 1.77 14.82
N LEU A 5 2.69 2.78 14.13
CA LEU A 5 2.57 2.80 12.67
C LEU A 5 3.39 3.96 12.12
N LEU A 6 4.29 3.65 11.19
CA LEU A 6 5.01 4.64 10.40
C LEU A 6 4.66 4.43 8.93
N SER A 7 4.40 5.52 8.22
CA SER A 7 4.11 5.48 6.78
C SER A 7 4.99 6.46 6.02
N ALA A 8 5.50 6.02 4.88
CA ALA A 8 6.22 6.86 3.93
C ALA A 8 5.67 6.63 2.53
N SER A 9 5.68 7.67 1.70
CA SER A 9 5.16 7.56 0.34
C SER A 9 5.82 8.50 -0.65
N GLN A 10 5.72 8.15 -1.93
CA GLN A 10 6.21 8.95 -3.04
C GLN A 10 5.22 8.91 -4.20
N GLU A 11 5.05 10.03 -4.89
CA GLU A 11 4.26 10.15 -6.12
C GLU A 11 5.15 10.57 -7.28
N ILE A 12 4.97 9.90 -8.42
CA ILE A 12 5.70 10.19 -9.65
C ILE A 12 4.67 10.24 -10.78
N THR A 13 4.61 11.36 -11.50
CA THR A 13 3.71 11.52 -12.65
C THR A 13 4.53 11.71 -13.92
N GLY A 14 4.09 11.05 -15.00
CA GLY A 14 4.70 11.22 -16.32
C GLY A 14 3.74 10.88 -17.45
N PRO A 15 4.08 11.27 -18.69
CA PRO A 15 3.26 11.01 -19.87
C PRO A 15 3.17 9.50 -20.14
N ALA A 16 2.00 9.06 -20.60
CA ALA A 16 1.73 7.66 -20.95
C ALA A 16 0.90 7.54 -22.23
N GLN A 17 1.07 6.40 -22.93
CA GLN A 17 0.15 5.98 -23.98
C GLN A 17 -0.82 4.95 -23.42
N LEU A 18 -2.11 5.27 -23.48
CA LEU A 18 -3.17 4.53 -22.81
C LEU A 18 -4.08 3.85 -23.83
N ASP A 19 -4.33 2.55 -23.65
CA ASP A 19 -5.17 1.77 -24.55
C ASP A 19 -6.67 2.04 -24.31
N LEU A 20 -7.40 2.53 -25.31
CA LEU A 20 -8.86 2.67 -25.23
C LEU A 20 -9.57 1.32 -25.42
N LEU A 21 -9.09 0.56 -26.40
CA LEU A 21 -9.52 -0.79 -26.75
C LEU A 21 -8.25 -1.63 -26.89
N PRO A 22 -8.22 -2.87 -26.37
CA PRO A 22 -7.08 -3.76 -26.58
C PRO A 22 -6.76 -3.80 -28.08
N GLU A 23 -5.51 -3.49 -28.44
CA GLU A 23 -4.94 -3.62 -29.78
C GLU A 23 -5.41 -2.66 -30.88
N VAL A 24 -6.35 -1.74 -30.62
CA VAL A 24 -6.98 -0.94 -31.69
C VAL A 24 -6.65 0.55 -31.63
N SER A 25 -6.47 1.16 -30.46
CA SER A 25 -6.20 2.61 -30.35
C SER A 25 -5.52 2.99 -29.04
N ARG A 26 -4.43 3.77 -29.15
CA ARG A 26 -3.72 4.41 -28.04
C ARG A 26 -3.97 5.91 -28.04
N LEU A 27 -4.25 6.45 -26.87
CA LEU A 27 -4.35 7.89 -26.65
C LEU A 27 -3.25 8.38 -25.72
N ASN A 28 -2.90 9.66 -25.86
CA ASN A 28 -2.04 10.33 -24.90
C ASN A 28 -2.80 10.54 -23.58
N GLY A 29 -2.05 10.40 -22.50
CA GLY A 29 -2.52 10.65 -21.16
C GLY A 29 -1.37 10.80 -20.19
N GLN A 30 -1.72 10.78 -18.92
CA GLN A 30 -0.78 10.75 -17.81
C GLN A 30 -0.91 9.43 -17.05
N GLN A 31 0.22 8.96 -16.54
CA GLN A 31 0.26 7.95 -15.52
C GLN A 31 0.91 8.52 -14.26
N THR A 32 0.22 8.40 -13.14
CA THR A 32 0.77 8.67 -11.81
C THR A 32 0.99 7.36 -11.10
N GLU A 33 2.21 7.11 -10.65
CA GLU A 33 2.55 6.01 -9.76
C GLU A 33 2.63 6.52 -8.32
N HIS A 34 2.04 5.78 -7.39
CA HIS A 34 2.18 6.03 -5.96
C HIS A 34 2.82 4.82 -5.29
N GLN A 35 3.99 5.05 -4.68
CA GLN A 35 4.70 4.05 -3.90
C GLN A 35 4.45 4.29 -2.41
N ALA A 36 4.08 3.25 -1.69
CA ALA A 36 3.74 3.30 -0.27
C ALA A 36 4.55 2.27 0.52
N THR A 37 5.08 2.72 1.67
CA THR A 37 5.71 1.84 2.66
C THR A 37 5.03 2.07 4.01
N VAL A 38 4.58 0.97 4.63
CA VAL A 38 4.04 0.98 5.99
C VAL A 38 4.91 0.08 6.86
N GLU A 39 5.26 0.58 8.04
CA GLU A 39 5.97 -0.16 9.06
C GLU A 39 5.15 -0.22 10.34
N LEU A 40 5.00 -1.42 10.88
CA LEU A 40 4.33 -1.69 12.15
C LEU A 40 5.34 -2.20 13.18
N GLY A 41 5.25 -1.67 14.39
CA GLY A 41 6.10 -2.07 15.52
C GLY A 41 5.29 -2.29 16.79
N VAL A 42 5.60 -3.34 17.54
CA VAL A 42 5.03 -3.58 18.87
C VAL A 42 6.09 -3.22 19.90
N LEU A 43 5.85 -2.17 20.67
CA LEU A 43 6.78 -1.66 21.67
C LEU A 43 6.33 -2.05 23.09
N ASP A 44 7.24 -2.57 23.90
CA ASP A 44 7.03 -2.58 25.35
C ASP A 44 7.26 -1.18 25.91
N ILE A 45 6.22 -0.58 26.50
CA ILE A 45 6.27 0.79 27.02
C ILE A 45 7.12 0.89 28.29
N ASN A 46 7.21 -0.19 29.06
CA ASN A 46 7.92 -0.18 30.34
C ASN A 46 9.44 -0.23 30.13
N SER A 47 9.89 -1.03 29.16
CA SER A 47 11.32 -1.17 28.83
C SER A 47 11.76 -0.31 27.65
N GLY A 48 10.83 0.29 26.90
CA GLY A 48 11.11 0.99 25.64
C GLY A 48 11.58 0.05 24.52
N LYS A 49 11.43 -1.26 24.68
CA LYS A 49 11.99 -2.26 23.77
C LYS A 49 11.02 -2.59 22.64
N LEU A 50 11.53 -2.59 21.40
CA LEU A 50 10.79 -3.11 20.26
C LEU A 50 10.73 -4.63 20.35
N LEU A 51 9.51 -5.16 20.47
CA LEU A 51 9.26 -6.59 20.59
C LEU A 51 9.07 -7.25 19.23
N LEU A 52 8.30 -6.60 18.36
CA LEU A 52 8.04 -7.07 16.99
C LEU A 52 8.12 -5.89 16.03
N ARG A 53 8.51 -6.20 14.80
CA ARG A 53 8.53 -5.25 13.67
C ARG A 53 8.09 -5.97 12.42
N ALA A 54 7.32 -5.31 11.57
CA ALA A 54 7.00 -5.79 10.23
C ALA A 54 6.84 -4.60 9.27
N GLN A 55 7.10 -4.84 7.99
CA GLN A 55 7.02 -3.81 6.97
C GLN A 55 6.33 -4.34 5.72
N GLY A 56 5.42 -3.55 5.17
CA GLY A 56 4.76 -3.79 3.90
C GLY A 56 5.11 -2.70 2.90
N ARG A 57 5.13 -3.06 1.62
CA ARG A 57 5.42 -2.16 0.51
C ARG A 57 4.45 -2.46 -0.62
N SER A 58 3.81 -1.43 -1.14
CA SER A 58 2.96 -1.54 -2.31
C SER A 58 3.19 -0.34 -3.23
N HIS A 59 2.74 -0.50 -4.46
CA HIS A 59 2.55 0.60 -5.38
C HIS A 59 1.18 0.49 -6.03
N ALA A 60 0.66 1.62 -6.48
CA ALA A 60 -0.51 1.67 -7.34
C ALA A 60 -0.24 2.63 -8.50
N THR A 61 -0.99 2.45 -9.59
CA THR A 61 -0.92 3.33 -10.76
C THR A 61 -2.29 3.93 -11.03
N LEU A 62 -2.31 5.20 -11.41
CA LEU A 62 -3.47 5.94 -11.89
C LEU A 62 -3.20 6.33 -13.33
N GLU A 63 -4.09 5.97 -14.23
CA GLU A 63 -4.03 6.39 -15.62
C GLU A 63 -5.19 7.33 -15.93
N GLN A 64 -4.88 8.44 -16.60
CA GLN A 64 -5.84 9.47 -16.99
C GLN A 64 -5.58 9.89 -18.43
N LEU A 65 -6.64 10.05 -19.21
CA LEU A 65 -6.53 10.57 -20.57
C LEU A 65 -6.32 12.09 -20.52
N ASP A 66 -5.51 12.63 -21.44
CA ASP A 66 -5.32 14.09 -21.55
C ASP A 66 -6.57 14.79 -22.14
N PHE A 67 -7.48 14.02 -22.74
CA PHE A 67 -8.66 14.53 -23.42
C PHE A 67 -9.92 14.32 -22.57
N PRO A 68 -10.79 15.34 -22.44
CA PRO A 68 -12.05 15.23 -21.71
C PRO A 68 -13.07 14.43 -22.55
N LEU A 69 -12.89 13.11 -22.57
CA LEU A 69 -13.82 12.17 -23.19
C LEU A 69 -14.58 11.43 -22.09
N ALA A 70 -15.90 11.34 -22.23
CA ALA A 70 -16.69 10.45 -21.38
C ALA A 70 -16.24 9.01 -21.60
N SER A 71 -15.47 8.48 -20.65
CA SER A 71 -14.88 7.14 -20.69
C SER A 71 -15.41 6.32 -19.53
N ASN A 72 -15.84 5.10 -19.79
CA ASN A 72 -16.14 4.13 -18.75
C ASN A 72 -14.90 3.32 -18.32
N ARG A 73 -13.73 3.64 -18.86
CA ARG A 73 -12.45 2.95 -18.63
C ARG A 73 -11.38 3.85 -18.01
N TYR A 74 -11.64 5.14 -17.88
CA TYR A 74 -10.71 6.14 -17.35
C TYR A 74 -11.50 7.13 -16.48
N PRO A 75 -10.93 7.63 -15.37
CA PRO A 75 -9.62 7.28 -14.80
C PRO A 75 -9.56 5.81 -14.34
N ARG A 76 -8.36 5.22 -14.35
CA ARG A 76 -8.15 3.81 -14.01
C ARG A 76 -7.07 3.68 -12.94
N VAL A 77 -7.42 3.12 -11.79
CA VAL A 77 -6.47 2.78 -10.73
C VAL A 77 -6.19 1.29 -10.72
N ARG A 78 -4.92 0.89 -10.62
CA ARG A 78 -4.49 -0.51 -10.48
C ARG A 78 -3.54 -0.65 -9.30
N GLY A 79 -3.85 -1.56 -8.37
CA GLY A 79 -2.98 -1.93 -7.26
C GLY A 79 -1.91 -2.96 -7.68
N SER A 80 -0.96 -3.23 -6.79
CA SER A 80 0.15 -4.15 -7.06
C SER A 80 -0.27 -5.62 -6.95
N ALA A 81 -1.34 -5.93 -6.22
CA ALA A 81 -1.78 -7.29 -5.92
C ALA A 81 -2.53 -7.99 -7.06
N MET A 82 -2.38 -7.54 -8.31
CA MET A 82 -3.14 -8.03 -9.49
C MET A 82 -4.67 -8.01 -9.27
N THR A 83 -5.17 -7.01 -8.56
CA THR A 83 -6.61 -6.78 -8.37
C THR A 83 -7.25 -6.21 -9.63
N ASN A 84 -8.57 -6.40 -9.76
CA ASN A 84 -9.31 -5.78 -10.86
C ASN A 84 -9.14 -4.25 -10.81
N PRO A 85 -9.03 -3.57 -11.97
CA PRO A 85 -8.94 -2.12 -12.00
C PRO A 85 -10.13 -1.45 -11.33
N ILE A 86 -9.87 -0.33 -10.65
CA ILE A 86 -10.88 0.53 -10.04
C ILE A 86 -11.07 1.73 -10.96
N TYR A 87 -12.33 2.10 -11.21
CA TYR A 87 -12.71 3.23 -12.06
C TYR A 87 -13.36 4.33 -11.20
N PRO A 88 -12.57 5.17 -10.53
CA PRO A 88 -13.10 6.21 -9.66
C PRO A 88 -13.71 7.37 -10.46
N GLN A 89 -14.44 8.24 -9.76
CA GLN A 89 -14.75 9.58 -10.28
C GLN A 89 -13.45 10.38 -10.42
N GLU A 90 -13.39 11.30 -11.39
CA GLU A 90 -12.19 12.07 -11.70
C GLU A 90 -11.66 12.83 -10.49
N GLU A 91 -12.54 13.42 -9.69
CA GLU A 91 -12.19 14.20 -8.50
C GLU A 91 -11.61 13.33 -7.37
N LYS A 92 -11.88 12.01 -7.40
CA LYS A 92 -11.41 11.04 -6.40
C LYS A 92 -10.26 10.17 -6.90
N ALA A 93 -9.78 10.39 -8.13
CA ALA A 93 -8.83 9.50 -8.78
C ALA A 93 -7.50 9.40 -8.00
N VAL A 94 -6.93 10.55 -7.63
CA VAL A 94 -5.68 10.63 -6.86
C VAL A 94 -5.87 10.12 -5.42
N GLU A 95 -7.01 10.41 -4.79
CA GLU A 95 -7.30 9.87 -3.46
C GLU A 95 -7.40 8.33 -3.48
N THR A 96 -8.10 7.79 -4.49
CA THR A 96 -8.24 6.35 -4.69
C THR A 96 -6.87 5.70 -4.92
N LEU A 97 -6.01 6.32 -5.73
CA LEU A 97 -4.62 5.88 -5.94
C LEU A 97 -3.86 5.75 -4.60
N ARG A 98 -3.94 6.79 -3.76
CA ARG A 98 -3.26 6.84 -2.46
C ARG A 98 -3.74 5.74 -1.52
N ILE A 99 -5.06 5.61 -1.41
CA ILE A 99 -5.70 4.62 -0.54
C ILE A 99 -5.29 3.21 -0.96
N VAL A 100 -5.36 2.87 -2.24
CA VAL A 100 -5.02 1.52 -2.72
C VAL A 100 -3.59 1.14 -2.39
N ALA A 101 -2.62 2.01 -2.66
CA ALA A 101 -1.22 1.70 -2.35
C ALA A 101 -0.99 1.59 -0.83
N MET A 102 -1.58 2.48 -0.03
CA MET A 102 -1.43 2.45 1.43
C MET A 102 -2.09 1.24 2.07
N ASP A 103 -3.30 0.88 1.63
CA ASP A 103 -4.07 -0.25 2.14
C ASP A 103 -3.35 -1.56 1.88
N GLU A 104 -2.88 -1.79 0.65
CA GLU A 104 -2.08 -2.97 0.33
C GLU A 104 -0.75 -3.02 1.11
N ALA A 105 -0.08 -1.88 1.32
CA ALA A 105 1.13 -1.83 2.12
C ALA A 105 0.84 -2.14 3.61
N LEU A 106 -0.26 -1.64 4.15
CA LEU A 106 -0.69 -1.92 5.51
C LEU A 106 -1.06 -3.40 5.68
N ASP A 107 -1.84 -3.97 4.76
CA ASP A 107 -2.23 -5.38 4.77
C ASP A 107 -1.01 -6.30 4.75
N GLN A 108 -0.04 -6.02 3.88
CA GLN A 108 1.21 -6.75 3.87
C GLN A 108 1.98 -6.63 5.20
N ALA A 109 2.03 -5.44 5.79
CA ALA A 109 2.71 -5.22 7.07
C ALA A 109 2.01 -5.98 8.20
N ALA A 110 0.68 -5.90 8.26
CA ALA A 110 -0.16 -6.57 9.25
C ALA A 110 -0.07 -8.10 9.13
N MET A 111 -0.15 -8.65 7.92
CA MET A 111 0.00 -10.08 7.68
C MET A 111 1.37 -10.59 8.15
N LYS A 112 2.45 -9.87 7.83
CA LYS A 112 3.81 -10.23 8.29
C LYS A 112 3.97 -10.09 9.80
N LEU A 113 3.34 -9.09 10.42
CA LEU A 113 3.36 -8.92 11.87
C LEU A 113 2.63 -10.08 12.56
N ALA A 114 1.45 -10.46 12.05
CA ALA A 114 0.66 -11.58 12.56
C ALA A 114 1.41 -12.91 12.44
N GLN A 115 2.12 -13.15 11.33
CA GLN A 115 2.98 -14.33 11.16
C GLN A 115 4.13 -14.39 12.17
N ARG A 116 4.61 -13.23 12.63
CA ARG A 116 5.67 -13.12 13.65
C ARG A 116 5.11 -13.16 15.07
N TRP A 117 3.78 -13.22 15.24
CA TRP A 117 3.16 -13.17 16.55
C TRP A 117 3.37 -14.49 17.33
N PRO A 118 4.02 -14.46 18.50
CA PRO A 118 4.25 -15.63 19.34
C PRO A 118 2.92 -16.23 19.85
N GLY A 119 2.65 -17.48 19.46
CA GLY A 119 1.40 -18.17 19.81
C GLY A 119 0.25 -17.96 18.82
N GLY A 120 0.46 -17.22 17.73
CA GLY A 120 -0.54 -16.99 16.69
C GLY A 120 -1.55 -15.88 17.02
N ILE A 121 -2.45 -15.61 16.07
CA ILE A 121 -3.46 -14.56 16.19
C ILE A 121 -4.38 -14.84 17.38
N GLY A 122 -4.49 -13.87 18.29
CA GLY A 122 -5.31 -13.98 19.51
C GLY A 122 -4.54 -14.44 20.76
N ALA A 123 -3.26 -14.80 20.65
CA ALA A 123 -2.43 -15.06 21.82
C ALA A 123 -2.22 -13.78 22.64
N PRO A 124 -2.30 -13.86 23.98
CA PRO A 124 -2.15 -12.69 24.85
C PRO A 124 -0.77 -12.06 24.68
N ILE A 125 -0.69 -10.74 24.77
CA ILE A 125 0.54 -9.96 24.56
C ILE A 125 1.71 -10.43 25.44
N ASP A 126 1.40 -10.98 26.62
CA ASP A 126 2.40 -11.53 27.56
C ASP A 126 3.13 -12.78 27.02
N SER A 127 2.64 -13.37 25.92
CA SER A 127 3.31 -14.46 25.21
C SER A 127 4.50 -14.00 24.37
N ILE A 128 4.67 -12.69 24.15
CA ILE A 128 5.78 -12.17 23.35
C ILE A 128 7.05 -12.19 24.21
N PRO A 129 8.04 -13.05 23.90
CA PRO A 129 9.24 -13.12 24.71
C PRO A 129 9.99 -11.79 24.60
N THR A 130 10.31 -11.20 25.75
CA THR A 130 11.22 -10.05 25.82
C THR A 130 12.60 -10.55 25.40
N GLN A 131 12.94 -10.47 24.10
CA GLN A 131 14.25 -10.93 23.62
C GLN A 131 15.37 -10.10 24.26
N ALA A 132 15.92 -10.51 25.40
CA ALA A 132 17.22 -10.04 25.83
C ALA A 132 18.22 -10.38 24.71
N GLY A 133 19.06 -9.41 24.34
CA GLY A 133 19.82 -9.35 23.10
C GLY A 133 20.36 -10.66 22.52
N MET A 134 20.23 -10.80 21.21
CA MET A 134 21.15 -11.58 20.38
C MET A 134 21.45 -10.75 19.13
N ASP A 135 22.33 -9.78 19.33
CA ASP A 135 23.23 -9.36 18.28
C ASP A 135 24.27 -10.48 18.12
N SER A 136 24.37 -11.05 16.92
CA SER A 136 25.54 -11.79 16.42
C SER A 136 25.51 -11.75 14.89
#